data_AF-F3GMZ0-F1
#
_entry.id   AF-F3GMZ0-F1
#
_cell.length_a   1.000
_cell.length_b   1.000
_cell.length_c   1.000
_cell.angle_alpha   90.00
_cell.angle_beta   90.00
_cell.angle_gamma   90.00
#
_symmetry.space_group_name_H-M   'P 1'
#
loop_
_entity.id
_entity.type
_entity.pdbx_description
1 polymer ?
#
loop_
_entity_poly.entity_id
_entity_poly.type
_entity_poly.pdbx_seq_one_letter_code
_entity_poly.pdbx_strand_id
1 'polypeptide(L)'
;AWRPRSIGRASVVDQAATLLGILLIGYAVVGFDSSTPFPGLNALVPVLGAVLIIVFAHGKTWVGSALSSRAPVAIGMLSYSAYLWHQPVFAFARQYNLIE
;
A
#
# COMPACT_ATOMS: atom_id res chain seq x y z
N ALA A 1 -1.82 -8.87 -22.22
CA ALA A 1 -0.76 -9.87 -21.99
C ALA A 1 0.29 -9.28 -21.07
N TRP A 2 0.33 -9.69 -19.80
CA TRP A 2 1.37 -9.24 -18.87
C TRP A 2 2.72 -9.81 -19.31
N ARG A 3 3.65 -8.94 -19.71
CA ARG A 3 5.03 -9.35 -20.04
C ARG A 3 5.87 -9.21 -18.77
N PRO A 4 6.36 -10.30 -18.16
CA PRO A 4 7.28 -10.18 -17.03
C PRO A 4 8.51 -9.39 -17.49
N ARG A 5 8.83 -8.27 -16.82
CA ARG A 5 10.09 -7.56 -17.07
C ARG A 5 11.21 -8.57 -16.81
N SER A 6 12.07 -8.80 -17.80
CA SER A 6 13.26 -9.63 -17.65
C SER A 6 14.02 -9.15 -16.41
N ILE A 7 14.18 -10.01 -15.42
CA ILE A 7 14.71 -9.67 -14.10
C ILE A 7 16.21 -9.41 -14.22
N GLY A 8 16.58 -8.28 -14.85
CA GLY A 8 17.94 -7.73 -14.93
C GLY A 8 18.33 -7.06 -13.60
N ARG A 9 19.44 -6.33 -13.57
CA ARG A 9 19.80 -5.49 -12.40
C ARG A 9 18.76 -4.37 -12.27
N ALA A 10 18.44 -3.93 -11.06
CA ALA A 10 17.50 -2.82 -10.86
C ALA A 10 18.04 -1.55 -11.55
N SER A 11 17.26 -0.97 -12.45
CA SER A 11 17.61 0.29 -13.11
C SER A 11 17.66 1.41 -12.07
N VAL A 12 18.46 2.45 -12.34
CA VAL A 12 18.43 3.71 -11.57
C VAL A 12 17.00 4.28 -11.56
N VAL A 13 16.27 4.14 -12.66
CA VAL A 13 14.86 4.58 -12.76
C VAL A 13 13.97 3.80 -11.82
N ASP A 14 14.13 2.47 -11.72
CA ASP A 14 13.32 1.64 -10.82
C ASP A 14 13.61 1.98 -9.36
N GLN A 15 14.88 2.26 -9.02
CA GLN A 15 15.27 2.68 -7.67
C GLN A 15 14.72 4.07 -7.32
N ALA A 16 14.89 5.05 -8.21
CA ALA A 16 14.38 6.40 -7.99
C ALA A 16 12.85 6.42 -7.88
N ALA A 17 12.15 5.70 -8.75
CA ALA A 17 10.69 5.60 -8.75
C ALA A 17 10.16 4.99 -7.45
N THR A 18 10.76 3.90 -6.97
CA THR A 18 10.34 3.24 -5.73
C THR A 18 10.64 4.06 -4.48
N LEU A 19 11.79 4.76 -4.45
CA LEU A 19 12.13 5.68 -3.36
C LEU A 19 11.17 6.87 -3.33
N LEU A 20 10.88 7.47 -4.49
CA LEU A 20 9.91 8.55 -4.60
C LEU A 20 8.52 8.08 -4.16
N GLY A 21 8.13 6.86 -4.52
CA GLY A 21 6.86 6.27 -4.07
C GLY A 21 6.75 6.17 -2.55
N ILE A 22 7.79 5.69 -1.87
CA ILE A 22 7.85 5.64 -0.40
C ILE A 22 7.80 7.04 0.20
N LEU A 23 8.51 8.01 -0.37
CA LEU A 23 8.49 9.39 0.11
C LEU A 23 7.10 10.03 -0.01
N LEU A 24 6.38 9.81 -1.11
CA LEU A 24 5.02 10.31 -1.29
C LEU A 24 4.05 9.70 -0.27
N ILE A 25 4.16 8.41 0.00
CA ILE A 25 3.35 7.74 1.03
C ILE A 25 3.71 8.27 2.43
N GLY A 26 5.00 8.38 2.74
CA GLY A 26 5.46 8.92 4.02
C GLY A 26 4.99 10.36 4.25
N TYR A 27 5.05 11.19 3.20
CA TYR A 27 4.51 12.55 3.24
C TYR A 27 3.00 12.56 3.51
N ALA A 28 2.22 11.70 2.84
CA ALA A 28 0.78 11.60 3.09
C ALA A 28 0.47 11.16 4.54
N VAL A 29 1.26 10.25 5.11
CA VAL A 29 1.07 9.78 6.49
C VAL A 29 1.34 10.87 7.53
N VAL A 30 2.35 11.72 7.31
CA VAL A 30 2.74 12.75 8.30
C VAL A 30 2.06 14.10 8.02
N GLY A 31 1.77 14.40 6.76
CA GLY A 31 1.27 15.70 6.32
C GLY A 31 -0.25 15.81 6.22
N PHE A 32 -0.99 14.69 6.17
CA PHE A 32 -2.45 14.72 6.14
C PHE A 32 -3.02 14.61 7.54
N ASP A 33 -3.75 15.66 7.95
CA ASP A 33 -4.49 15.71 9.21
C ASP A 33 -6.01 15.72 8.92
N SER A 34 -6.82 15.64 9.97
CA SER A 34 -8.28 15.78 10.04
C SER A 34 -8.86 17.02 9.35
N SER A 35 -8.03 18.06 9.12
CA SER A 35 -8.39 19.26 8.36
C SER A 35 -8.24 19.10 6.84
N THR A 36 -7.62 18.01 6.38
CA THR A 36 -7.42 17.72 4.96
C THR A 36 -8.74 17.25 4.35
N PRO A 37 -9.31 17.96 3.36
CA PRO A 37 -10.55 17.54 2.74
C PRO A 37 -10.38 16.17 2.09
N PHE A 38 -11.16 15.20 2.57
CA PHE A 38 -11.24 13.86 1.99
C PHE A 38 -12.70 13.54 1.64
N PRO A 39 -12.98 13.02 0.43
CA PRO A 39 -12.07 12.71 -0.68
C PRO A 39 -11.78 13.93 -1.59
N GLY A 40 -10.55 14.02 -2.15
CA GLY A 40 -10.14 15.12 -3.04
C GLY A 40 -8.78 14.91 -3.71
N LEU A 41 -8.24 15.94 -4.40
CA LEU A 41 -6.94 15.90 -5.11
C LEU A 41 -5.78 15.44 -4.22
N ASN A 42 -5.86 15.68 -2.91
CA ASN A 42 -4.85 15.26 -1.93
C ASN A 42 -4.66 13.73 -1.90
N ALA A 43 -5.71 12.95 -2.20
CA ALA A 43 -5.61 11.49 -2.27
C ALA A 43 -4.73 11.01 -3.44
N LEU A 44 -4.50 11.83 -4.47
CA LEU A 44 -3.61 11.45 -5.57
C LEU A 44 -2.17 11.26 -5.11
N VAL A 45 -1.73 11.99 -4.09
CA VAL A 45 -0.35 11.92 -3.59
C VAL A 45 0.00 10.50 -3.09
N PRO A 46 -0.72 9.91 -2.12
CA PRO A 46 -0.46 8.53 -1.69
C PRO A 46 -0.79 7.51 -2.78
N VAL A 47 -1.78 7.77 -3.64
CA VAL A 47 -2.15 6.85 -4.73
C VAL A 47 -1.02 6.73 -5.75
N LEU A 48 -0.47 7.85 -6.22
CA LEU A 48 0.67 7.85 -7.12
C LEU A 48 1.87 7.16 -6.46
N GLY A 49 2.12 7.45 -5.18
CA GLY A 49 3.16 6.77 -4.40
C GLY A 49 3.00 5.24 -4.40
N ALA A 50 1.79 4.75 -4.17
CA ALA A 50 1.48 3.32 -4.23
C ALA A 50 1.66 2.75 -5.64
N VAL A 51 1.18 3.44 -6.68
CA VAL A 51 1.35 3.01 -8.08
C VAL A 51 2.83 2.87 -8.46
N LEU A 52 3.65 3.86 -8.07
CA LEU A 52 5.10 3.84 -8.28
C LEU A 52 5.75 2.60 -7.62
N ILE A 53 5.37 2.28 -6.39
CA ILE A 53 5.86 1.07 -5.71
C ILE A 53 5.38 -0.20 -6.43
N ILE A 54 4.09 -0.32 -6.74
CA ILE A 54 3.53 -1.54 -7.36
C ILE A 54 4.17 -1.83 -8.73
N VAL A 55 4.42 -0.79 -9.53
CA VAL A 55 4.94 -0.95 -10.89
C VAL A 55 6.45 -1.18 -10.92
N PHE A 56 7.21 -0.53 -10.04
CA PHE A 56 8.67 -0.49 -10.11
C PHE A 56 9.38 -1.26 -8.98
N ALA A 57 8.68 -1.66 -7.91
CA ALA A 57 9.28 -2.46 -6.84
C ALA A 57 9.38 -3.93 -7.26
N HIS A 58 10.59 -4.46 -7.22
CA HIS A 58 10.88 -5.88 -7.44
C HIS A 58 12.05 -6.30 -6.55
N GLY A 59 12.30 -7.61 -6.42
CA GLY A 59 13.26 -8.14 -5.43
C GLY A 59 14.73 -7.69 -5.57
N LYS A 60 15.08 -6.87 -6.57
CA LYS A 60 16.41 -6.27 -6.72
C LYS A 60 16.45 -4.77 -6.43
N THR A 61 15.30 -4.10 -6.26
CA THR A 61 15.26 -2.74 -5.73
C THR A 61 15.36 -2.80 -4.20
N TRP A 62 15.97 -1.79 -3.58
CA TRP A 62 16.12 -1.75 -2.13
C TRP A 62 14.76 -1.75 -1.42
N VAL A 63 13.83 -0.91 -1.91
CA VAL A 63 12.45 -0.84 -1.43
C VAL A 63 11.74 -2.18 -1.64
N GLY A 64 11.83 -2.78 -2.84
CA GLY A 64 11.19 -4.06 -3.12
C GLY A 64 11.71 -5.19 -2.23
N SER A 65 13.02 -5.26 -2.01
CA SER A 65 13.64 -6.24 -1.11
C SER A 65 13.23 -6.02 0.34
N ALA A 66 13.13 -4.77 0.80
CA ALA A 66 12.69 -4.45 2.16
C ALA A 66 11.22 -4.82 2.39
N LEU A 67 10.33 -4.46 1.45
CA LEU A 67 8.90 -4.77 1.52
C LEU A 67 8.62 -6.27 1.38
N SER A 68 9.48 -7.01 0.67
CA SER A 68 9.38 -8.48 0.53
C SER A 68 9.98 -9.25 1.71
N SER A 69 10.46 -8.56 2.75
CA SER A 69 10.98 -9.22 3.95
C SER A 69 9.85 -9.87 4.76
N ARG A 70 10.22 -10.78 5.66
CA ARG A 70 9.25 -11.58 6.43
C ARG A 70 8.34 -10.72 7.31
N ALA A 71 8.82 -9.59 7.83
CA ALA A 71 8.06 -8.77 8.76
C ALA A 71 6.85 -8.05 8.10
N PRO A 72 7.01 -7.24 7.03
CA PRO A 72 5.89 -6.64 6.33
C PRO A 72 4.91 -7.67 5.77
N VAL A 73 5.41 -8.80 5.26
CA VAL A 73 4.58 -9.87 4.71
C VAL A 73 3.75 -10.53 5.82
N ALA A 74 4.33 -10.83 6.97
CA ALA A 74 3.61 -11.41 8.11
C ALA A 74 2.50 -10.47 8.62
N ILE A 75 2.79 -9.17 8.71
CA ILE A 75 1.80 -8.15 9.08
C ILE A 75 0.65 -8.14 8.06
N GLY A 76 0.97 -8.19 6.76
CA GLY A 76 -0.03 -8.25 5.70
C GLY A 76 -0.92 -9.49 5.79
N MET A 77 -0.35 -10.67 6.06
CA MET A 77 -1.10 -11.92 6.20
C MET A 77 -2.04 -11.91 7.42
N LEU A 78 -1.57 -11.37 8.55
CA LEU A 78 -2.39 -11.20 9.74
C LEU A 78 -3.50 -10.17 9.49
N SER A 79 -3.17 -9.03 8.91
CA SER A 79 -4.12 -7.95 8.58
C SER A 79 -5.18 -8.42 7.60
N TYR A 80 -4.81 -9.20 6.58
CA TYR A 80 -5.76 -9.72 5.60
C TYR A 80 -6.75 -10.72 6.21
N SER A 81 -6.24 -11.65 7.03
CA SER A 81 -7.10 -12.58 7.78
C SER A 81 -8.02 -11.82 8.73
N ALA A 82 -7.46 -10.82 9.44
CA ALA A 82 -8.21 -9.92 10.30
C ALA A 82 -9.26 -9.09 9.52
N TYR A 83 -8.96 -8.75 8.27
CA TYR A 83 -9.85 -7.99 7.42
C TYR A 83 -11.09 -8.82 7.02
N LEU A 84 -10.90 -10.11 6.72
CA LEU A 84 -11.98 -10.97 6.26
C LEU A 84 -13.01 -11.31 7.33
N TRP A 85 -12.63 -11.43 8.61
CA TRP A 85 -13.59 -11.82 9.66
C TRP A 85 -14.41 -10.65 10.21
N HIS A 86 -13.83 -9.44 10.31
CA HIS A 86 -14.56 -8.32 10.92
C HIS A 86 -15.72 -7.83 10.04
N GLN A 87 -15.58 -7.86 8.72
CA GLN A 87 -16.61 -7.41 7.78
C GLN A 87 -17.93 -8.21 7.92
N PRO A 88 -17.93 -9.56 7.90
CA PRO A 88 -19.11 -10.37 8.21
C PRO A 88 -19.69 -10.09 9.60
N VAL A 89 -18.84 -9.97 10.63
CA VAL A 89 -19.30 -9.69 12.00
C VAL A 89 -20.08 -8.38 12.06
N PHE A 90 -19.57 -7.31 11.44
CA PHE A 90 -20.29 -6.04 11.35
C PHE A 90 -21.55 -6.12 10.48
N ALA A 91 -21.54 -6.90 9.40
CA ALA A 91 -22.72 -7.12 8.57
C ALA A 91 -23.85 -7.82 9.35
N PHE A 92 -23.52 -8.87 10.12
CA PHE A 92 -24.49 -9.55 10.99
C PHE A 92 -24.95 -8.66 12.15
N ALA A 93 -24.03 -7.95 12.82
CA ALA A 93 -24.40 -7.06 13.92
C ALA A 93 -25.38 -5.95 13.48
N ARG A 94 -25.20 -5.41 12.26
CA ARG A 94 -26.14 -4.47 11.63
C ARG A 94 -27.50 -5.11 11.33
N GLN A 95 -27.52 -6.34 10.81
CA GLN A 95 -28.76 -7.03 10.47
C GLN A 95 -29.62 -7.37 11.71
N TYR A 96 -28.98 -7.61 12.86
CA TYR A 96 -29.65 -7.91 14.13
C TYR A 96 -29.89 -6.68 15.03
N ASN A 97 -29.68 -5.44 14.54
CA ASN A 97 -29.82 -4.18 15.31
C ASN A 97 -29.04 -4.17 16.65
N LEU A 98 -27.90 -4.85 16.72
CA LEU A 98 -27.06 -4.87 17.95
C LEU A 98 -26.17 -3.63 18.08
N ILE A 99 -26.09 -2.83 17.02
CA ILE A 99 -25.31 -1.59 16.94
C ILE A 99 -26.25 -0.56 16.30
N GLU A 100 -27.00 0.17 17.13
CA GLU A 100 -27.58 1.48 16.77
C GLU A 100 -26.51 2.57 16.88
#